data_AF-A0A813DHR5-F1
#
_entry.id   AF-A0A813DHR5-F1
#
_cell.length_a   1.000
_cell.length_b   1.000
_cell.length_c   1.000
_cell.angle_alpha   90.00
_cell.angle_beta   90.00
_cell.angle_gamma   90.00
#
_symmetry.space_group_name_H-M   'P 1'
#
loop_
_entity.id
_entity.type
_entity.pdbx_description
1 polymer ?
#
loop_
_entity_poly.entity_id
_entity_poly.type
_entity_poly.pdbx_seq_one_letter_code
_entity_poly.pdbx_strand_id
1 'polypeptide(L)'
;MAPLAGECHAGIFEILPSKLSWAPGKLEQSSLLEQGQHPSKQRVLSALELCSVSKPTESPESQGLAGAGGSYQVSHYSQEACGRAFGPLNFAQTIRFCNRLDTELKSNDPLELLVLATPSQNPEARANSAVLLGAYLIFRLGWSVEQVTKALPEEGDLSFACSWSRLDRQENKRHMRALHCWQGLKIAQQNGWVSSLCCEDASHADLIVSGWERMALTYDASWLVPGMVIICADPTTTVCVTQIPTLFQNYGLPSRRPCGVSNQRPRDLLSPCRKT
;
A
#
# COMPACT_ATOMS: atom_id res chain seq x y z
N MET A 1 22.44 20.49 -19.55
CA MET A 1 21.15 21.22 -19.63
C MET A 1 20.08 20.29 -19.10
N ALA A 2 19.58 20.56 -17.89
CA ALA A 2 18.44 19.84 -17.32
C ALA A 2 17.17 20.21 -18.11
N PRO A 3 16.26 19.27 -18.39
CA PRO A 3 14.99 19.62 -19.00
C PRO A 3 14.21 20.45 -17.98
N LEU A 4 13.81 21.66 -18.41
CA LEU A 4 12.82 22.47 -17.70
C LEU A 4 11.59 21.59 -17.47
N ALA A 5 11.22 21.39 -16.21
CA ALA A 5 10.00 20.70 -15.83
C ALA A 5 8.84 21.43 -16.52
N GLY A 6 8.26 20.80 -17.53
CA GLY A 6 7.02 21.27 -18.11
C GLY A 6 5.99 21.35 -16.99
N GLU A 7 5.34 22.51 -16.85
CA GLU A 7 4.20 22.68 -15.99
C GLU A 7 3.14 21.68 -16.43
N CYS A 8 3.05 20.55 -15.73
CA CYS A 8 2.00 19.56 -15.91
C CYS A 8 0.73 20.24 -15.40
N HIS A 9 -0.06 20.82 -16.30
CA HIS A 9 -1.36 21.39 -15.97
C HIS A 9 -2.27 20.27 -15.48
N ALA A 10 -2.23 20.02 -14.18
CA ALA A 10 -3.12 19.10 -13.50
C ALA A 10 -4.55 19.63 -13.61
N GLY A 11 -5.28 19.21 -14.65
CA GLY A 11 -6.70 19.44 -14.77
C GLY A 11 -7.47 18.71 -13.67
N ILE A 12 -8.66 19.19 -13.31
CA ILE A 12 -9.63 18.37 -12.58
C ILE A 12 -10.37 17.55 -13.62
N PHE A 13 -10.54 16.26 -13.38
CA PHE A 13 -11.34 15.41 -14.24
C PHE A 13 -12.12 14.38 -13.46
N GLU A 14 -13.28 13.98 -14.00
CA GLU A 14 -14.14 12.99 -13.38
C GLU A 14 -13.58 11.58 -13.59
N ILE A 15 -13.48 10.82 -12.51
CA ILE A 15 -13.15 9.39 -12.51
C ILE A 15 -14.43 8.56 -12.50
N LEU A 16 -15.36 8.94 -11.62
CA LEU A 16 -16.70 8.36 -11.55
C LEU A 16 -17.70 9.47 -11.85
N PRO A 17 -18.50 9.35 -12.91
CA PRO A 17 -19.44 10.38 -13.32
C PRO A 17 -20.29 10.87 -12.15
N SER A 18 -20.26 12.19 -11.91
CA SER A 18 -21.03 12.86 -10.85
C SER A 18 -20.79 12.37 -9.41
N LYS A 19 -19.75 11.58 -9.15
CA LYS A 19 -19.45 11.01 -7.82
C LYS A 19 -18.04 11.30 -7.34
N LEU A 20 -17.05 11.12 -8.21
CA LEU A 20 -15.65 11.24 -7.84
C LEU A 20 -14.86 11.94 -8.95
N SER A 21 -14.21 13.04 -8.56
CA SER A 21 -13.24 13.74 -9.39
C SER A 21 -11.84 13.65 -8.82
N TRP A 22 -10.84 13.62 -9.69
CA TRP A 22 -9.43 13.66 -9.36
C TRP A 22 -8.85 15.05 -9.64
N ALA A 23 -8.19 15.63 -8.64
CA ALA A 23 -7.64 16.99 -8.66
C ALA A 23 -6.20 16.99 -8.13
N PRO A 24 -5.23 16.43 -8.87
CA PRO A 24 -3.86 16.34 -8.40
C PRO A 24 -3.26 17.75 -8.20
N GLY A 25 -2.62 17.99 -7.07
CA GLY A 25 -1.92 19.25 -6.79
C GLY A 25 -2.81 20.46 -6.53
N LYS A 26 -4.09 20.27 -6.15
CA LYS A 26 -5.03 21.37 -5.91
C LYS A 26 -5.61 21.44 -4.48
N LEU A 27 -5.00 20.77 -3.51
CA LEU A 27 -5.52 20.74 -2.14
C LEU A 27 -5.63 22.13 -1.47
N GLU A 28 -4.71 23.06 -1.79
CA GLU A 28 -4.68 24.40 -1.17
C GLU A 28 -5.47 25.46 -1.94
N GLN A 29 -6.00 25.13 -3.12
CA GLN A 29 -6.83 26.05 -3.90
C GLN A 29 -8.27 25.99 -3.43
N SER A 30 -8.54 26.63 -2.28
CA SER A 30 -9.90 26.89 -1.78
C SER A 30 -10.81 27.55 -2.84
N SER A 31 -10.22 28.13 -3.90
CA SER A 31 -10.87 28.79 -5.02
C SER A 31 -11.25 27.88 -6.19
N LEU A 32 -11.13 26.55 -6.07
CA LEU A 32 -11.80 25.62 -7.01
C LEU A 32 -13.33 25.79 -7.05
N LEU A 33 -13.87 26.56 -6.10
CA LEU A 33 -15.29 26.64 -5.74
C LEU A 33 -16.17 27.55 -6.61
N GLU A 34 -15.68 28.31 -7.60
CA GLU A 34 -16.54 29.34 -8.24
C GLU A 34 -16.63 29.34 -9.78
N GLN A 35 -15.93 28.46 -10.50
CA GLN A 35 -15.93 28.52 -11.97
C GLN A 35 -16.47 27.24 -12.62
N GLY A 36 -17.81 27.13 -12.75
CA GLY A 36 -18.43 26.23 -13.73
C GLY A 36 -19.78 25.62 -13.34
N GLN A 37 -20.88 26.33 -13.67
CA GLN A 37 -22.20 25.87 -14.17
C GLN A 37 -22.90 24.56 -13.69
N HIS A 38 -22.55 23.95 -12.56
CA HIS A 38 -23.38 22.91 -11.93
C HIS A 38 -23.61 23.18 -10.43
N PRO A 39 -24.87 23.17 -9.92
CA PRO A 39 -25.20 23.55 -8.54
C PRO A 39 -25.02 22.40 -7.55
N SER A 40 -24.06 21.50 -7.79
CA SER A 40 -23.74 20.38 -6.89
C SER A 40 -22.68 20.81 -5.90
N LYS A 41 -23.02 20.70 -4.60
CA LYS A 41 -22.09 20.87 -3.48
C LYS A 41 -20.82 20.05 -3.74
N GLN A 42 -19.64 20.62 -3.55
CA GLN A 42 -18.37 19.91 -3.73
C GLN A 42 -17.67 19.74 -2.39
N ARG A 43 -17.08 18.56 -2.17
CA ARG A 43 -16.29 18.26 -0.97
C ARG A 43 -14.91 17.78 -1.37
N VAL A 44 -13.88 18.52 -0.97
CA VAL A 44 -12.48 18.19 -1.26
C VAL A 44 -11.92 17.32 -0.14
N LEU A 45 -11.29 16.20 -0.48
CA LEU A 45 -10.61 15.30 0.45
C LEU A 45 -9.14 15.13 0.04
N SER A 46 -8.24 15.11 1.02
CA SER A 46 -6.84 14.75 0.80
C SER A 46 -6.71 13.23 0.64
N ALA A 47 -6.12 12.79 -0.48
CA ALA A 47 -5.91 11.37 -0.73
C ALA A 47 -5.03 10.71 0.34
N LEU A 48 -4.02 11.42 0.82
CA LEU A 48 -3.08 10.87 1.81
C LEU A 48 -3.71 10.79 3.22
N GLU A 49 -4.66 11.65 3.57
CA GLU A 49 -5.35 11.59 4.87
C GLU A 49 -6.23 10.34 5.00
N LEU A 50 -6.78 9.85 3.89
CA LEU A 50 -7.61 8.64 3.87
C LEU A 50 -6.81 7.37 4.19
N CYS A 51 -5.48 7.37 4.05
CA CYS A 51 -4.65 6.21 4.38
C CYS A 51 -3.97 6.30 5.76
N SER A 52 -4.17 7.41 6.47
CA SER A 52 -3.55 7.69 7.76
C SER A 52 -4.14 6.88 8.91
N VAL A 53 -3.33 6.48 9.91
CA VAL A 53 -3.88 5.99 11.19
C VAL A 53 -4.61 7.15 11.86
N SER A 54 -5.87 6.97 12.25
CA SER A 54 -6.58 7.96 13.07
C SER A 54 -5.78 8.14 14.37
N LYS A 55 -5.53 9.37 14.83
CA LYS A 55 -4.87 9.58 16.12
C LYS A 55 -5.61 8.75 17.19
N PRO A 56 -4.94 7.89 17.97
CA PRO A 56 -5.59 7.24 19.09
C PRO A 56 -6.07 8.33 20.04
N THR A 57 -7.33 8.21 20.45
CA THR A 57 -7.90 8.93 21.57
C THR A 57 -6.97 8.76 22.78
N GLU A 58 -6.56 9.89 23.33
CA GLU A 58 -5.69 10.12 24.49
C GLU A 58 -5.42 8.90 25.38
N SER A 59 -4.34 8.16 25.10
CA SER A 59 -3.66 7.35 26.11
C SER A 59 -2.15 7.67 26.06
N PRO A 60 -1.55 8.10 27.19
CA PRO A 60 -0.20 8.67 27.20
C PRO A 60 0.93 7.67 26.97
N GLU A 61 0.66 6.36 26.87
CA GLU A 61 1.70 5.33 26.73
C GLU A 61 2.08 4.99 25.27
N SER A 62 1.45 5.61 24.28
CA SER A 62 1.71 5.34 22.84
C SER A 62 2.43 6.48 22.10
N GLN A 63 3.07 7.40 22.82
CA GLN A 63 3.70 8.61 22.27
C GLN A 63 4.97 8.40 21.42
N GLY A 64 5.42 7.16 21.19
CA GLY A 64 6.58 6.85 20.35
C GLY A 64 6.27 6.45 18.90
N LEU A 65 5.01 6.15 18.54
CA LEU A 65 4.69 5.40 17.33
C LEU A 65 3.62 6.04 16.41
N ALA A 66 3.41 7.35 16.52
CA ALA A 66 2.55 8.08 15.58
C ALA A 66 3.32 8.39 14.28
N GLY A 67 3.56 7.37 13.45
CA GLY A 67 4.00 7.57 12.07
C GLY A 67 2.98 8.46 11.37
N ALA A 68 3.43 9.59 10.81
CA ALA A 68 2.58 10.52 10.08
C ALA A 68 1.86 9.76 8.96
N GLY A 69 0.59 9.45 9.19
CA GLY A 69 -0.23 8.74 8.22
C GLY A 69 -0.18 9.46 6.87
N GLY A 70 -0.09 8.69 5.78
CA GLY A 70 0.11 9.27 4.45
C GLY A 70 1.56 9.50 4.03
N SER A 71 2.54 9.18 4.89
CA SER A 71 3.96 9.17 4.52
C SER A 71 4.52 7.75 4.38
N TYR A 72 5.54 7.62 3.54
CA TYR A 72 6.32 6.39 3.43
C TYR A 72 7.33 6.33 4.56
N GLN A 73 7.27 5.26 5.35
CA GLN A 73 8.17 5.01 6.46
C GLN A 73 8.40 3.50 6.58
N VAL A 74 9.59 3.12 7.02
CA VAL A 74 9.94 1.74 7.36
C VAL A 74 10.34 1.73 8.83
N SER A 75 9.53 1.08 9.68
CA SER A 75 9.56 1.28 11.14
C SER A 75 10.90 1.02 11.83
N HIS A 76 11.72 0.12 11.29
CA HIS A 76 13.02 -0.27 11.87
C HIS A 76 14.21 0.50 11.31
N TYR A 77 13.97 1.43 10.38
CA TYR A 77 15.02 2.14 9.65
C TYR A 77 14.82 3.65 9.77
N SER A 78 15.92 4.38 9.91
CA SER A 78 15.87 5.84 9.88
C SER A 78 15.50 6.35 8.48
N GLN A 79 15.06 7.61 8.39
CA GLN A 79 14.76 8.22 7.10
C GLN A 79 15.99 8.25 6.19
N GLU A 80 17.18 8.48 6.77
CA GLU A 80 18.45 8.45 6.05
C GLU A 80 18.75 7.05 5.49
N ALA A 81 18.44 5.99 6.25
CA ALA A 81 18.61 4.61 5.81
C ALA A 81 17.65 4.23 4.66
N CYS A 82 16.45 4.82 4.63
CA CYS A 82 15.50 4.69 3.51
C CYS A 82 15.94 5.45 2.24
N GLY A 83 16.99 6.29 2.35
CA GLY A 83 17.57 7.01 1.22
C GLY A 83 16.57 7.95 0.55
N ARG A 84 16.35 7.78 -0.76
CA ARG A 84 15.42 8.60 -1.57
C ARG A 84 14.01 8.00 -1.67
N ALA A 85 13.72 6.93 -0.94
CA ALA A 85 12.44 6.25 -1.03
C ALA A 85 11.31 7.11 -0.43
N PHE A 86 10.23 7.29 -1.18
CA PHE A 86 9.02 7.99 -0.74
C PHE A 86 7.75 7.17 -0.96
N GLY A 87 7.85 5.98 -1.52
CA GLY A 87 6.70 5.17 -1.91
C GLY A 87 7.07 3.94 -2.76
N PRO A 88 6.07 3.19 -3.25
CA PRO A 88 4.64 3.35 -2.94
C PRO A 88 4.36 3.08 -1.46
N LEU A 89 3.25 3.62 -0.97
CA LEU A 89 2.77 3.34 0.39
C LEU A 89 2.50 1.85 0.59
N ASN A 90 2.58 1.41 1.85
CA ASN A 90 2.46 0.00 2.17
C ASN A 90 1.02 -0.52 1.99
N PHE A 91 0.86 -1.83 2.05
CA PHE A 91 -0.43 -2.46 1.76
C PHE A 91 -1.51 -2.15 2.82
N ALA A 92 -1.13 -2.01 4.09
CA ALA A 92 -2.03 -1.58 5.16
C ALA A 92 -2.62 -0.17 4.89
N GLN A 93 -1.77 0.78 4.49
CA GLN A 93 -2.19 2.12 4.07
C GLN A 93 -3.10 2.06 2.83
N THR A 94 -2.78 1.20 1.87
CA THR A 94 -3.60 0.99 0.67
C THR A 94 -5.02 0.50 1.00
N ILE A 95 -5.15 -0.49 1.88
CA ILE A 95 -6.46 -1.00 2.31
C ILE A 95 -7.26 0.06 3.07
N ARG A 96 -6.62 0.80 3.99
CA ARG A 96 -7.29 1.90 4.70
C ARG A 96 -7.85 2.95 3.74
N PHE A 97 -7.04 3.38 2.78
CA PHE A 97 -7.47 4.29 1.73
C PHE A 97 -8.71 3.75 1.02
N CYS A 98 -8.65 2.49 0.56
CA CYS A 98 -9.74 1.88 -0.18
C CYS A 98 -11.03 1.79 0.64
N ASN A 99 -10.93 1.56 1.94
CA ASN A 99 -12.09 1.46 2.82
C ASN A 99 -12.68 2.82 3.13
N ARG A 100 -11.85 3.80 3.49
CA ARG A 100 -12.32 5.14 3.81
C ARG A 100 -12.90 5.85 2.61
N LEU A 101 -12.25 5.77 1.45
CA LEU A 101 -12.82 6.35 0.23
C LEU A 101 -14.18 5.72 -0.12
N ASP A 102 -14.32 4.40 0.06
CA ASP A 102 -15.60 3.71 -0.14
C ASP A 102 -16.67 4.18 0.84
N THR A 103 -16.32 4.34 2.12
CA THR A 103 -17.22 4.91 3.13
C THR A 103 -17.65 6.32 2.75
N GLU A 104 -16.71 7.20 2.41
CA GLU A 104 -16.99 8.58 2.03
C GLU A 104 -17.91 8.68 0.82
N LEU A 105 -17.72 7.83 -0.19
CA LEU A 105 -18.58 7.79 -1.38
C LEU A 105 -19.97 7.22 -1.11
N LYS A 106 -20.11 6.30 -0.14
CA LYS A 106 -21.40 5.71 0.25
C LYS A 106 -22.19 6.60 1.20
N SER A 107 -21.51 7.35 2.08
CA SER A 107 -22.14 8.27 3.02
C SER A 107 -22.38 9.67 2.44
N ASN A 108 -21.84 9.97 1.26
CA ASN A 108 -22.01 11.26 0.61
C ASN A 108 -23.48 11.53 0.24
N ASP A 109 -23.88 12.79 0.27
CA ASP A 109 -25.12 13.21 -0.38
C ASP A 109 -25.05 12.85 -1.88
N PRO A 110 -26.08 12.21 -2.47
CA PRO A 110 -26.11 11.91 -3.91
C PRO A 110 -25.91 13.12 -4.83
N LEU A 111 -26.15 14.34 -4.34
CA LEU A 111 -25.96 15.59 -5.06
C LEU A 111 -24.58 16.23 -4.80
N GLU A 112 -23.78 15.64 -3.92
CA GLU A 112 -22.45 16.13 -3.57
C GLU A 112 -21.37 15.41 -4.39
N LEU A 113 -20.51 16.18 -5.05
CA LEU A 113 -19.36 15.65 -5.79
C LEU A 113 -18.16 15.59 -4.86
N LEU A 114 -17.53 14.41 -4.75
CA LEU A 114 -16.31 14.23 -3.98
C LEU A 114 -15.10 14.50 -4.87
N VAL A 115 -14.22 15.40 -4.44
CA VAL A 115 -12.99 15.76 -5.16
C VAL A 115 -11.80 15.27 -4.37
N LEU A 116 -11.10 14.27 -4.91
CA LEU A 116 -9.89 13.74 -4.29
C LEU A 116 -8.68 14.54 -4.78
N ALA A 117 -7.93 15.13 -3.85
CA ALA A 117 -6.83 16.05 -4.14
C ALA A 117 -5.52 15.65 -3.45
N THR A 118 -4.42 16.21 -3.96
CA THR A 118 -3.09 16.12 -3.34
C THR A 118 -2.51 17.51 -3.11
N PRO A 119 -1.54 17.66 -2.18
CA PRO A 119 -0.84 18.93 -1.98
C PRO A 119 -0.22 19.46 -3.28
N SER A 120 -0.30 20.79 -3.43
CA SER A 120 0.31 21.52 -4.55
C SER A 120 1.82 21.30 -4.58
N GLN A 121 2.40 21.23 -5.79
CA GLN A 121 3.86 21.09 -6.00
C GLN A 121 4.51 19.88 -5.30
N ASN A 122 3.74 18.84 -4.97
CA ASN A 122 4.24 17.64 -4.33
C ASN A 122 4.11 16.41 -5.26
N PRO A 123 5.12 16.13 -6.12
CA PRO A 123 5.07 15.02 -7.05
C PRO A 123 5.08 13.64 -6.37
N GLU A 124 5.68 13.53 -5.18
CA GLU A 124 5.73 12.29 -4.40
C GLU A 124 4.34 11.94 -3.84
N ALA A 125 3.63 12.93 -3.30
CA ALA A 125 2.25 12.79 -2.88
C ALA A 125 1.33 12.42 -4.06
N ARG A 126 1.51 13.05 -5.23
CA ARG A 126 0.78 12.70 -6.45
C ARG A 126 1.02 11.24 -6.85
N ALA A 127 2.27 10.79 -6.87
CA ALA A 127 2.64 9.42 -7.23
C ALA A 127 2.07 8.38 -6.27
N ASN A 128 2.18 8.60 -4.95
CA ASN A 128 1.57 7.72 -3.96
C ASN A 128 0.04 7.67 -4.10
N SER A 129 -0.60 8.82 -4.25
CA SER A 129 -2.06 8.91 -4.37
C SER A 129 -2.58 8.29 -5.67
N ALA A 130 -1.81 8.35 -6.76
CA ALA A 130 -2.12 7.63 -8.00
C ALA A 130 -2.15 6.11 -7.80
N VAL A 131 -1.19 5.55 -7.03
CA VAL A 131 -1.20 4.13 -6.67
C VAL A 131 -2.42 3.79 -5.81
N LEU A 132 -2.72 4.61 -4.80
CA LEU A 132 -3.88 4.42 -3.92
C LEU A 132 -5.22 4.47 -4.70
N LEU A 133 -5.41 5.47 -5.55
CA LEU A 133 -6.61 5.62 -6.36
C LEU A 133 -6.78 4.45 -7.34
N GLY A 134 -5.72 4.04 -8.03
CA GLY A 134 -5.77 2.86 -8.89
C GLY A 134 -6.06 1.57 -8.12
N ALA A 135 -5.53 1.42 -6.90
CA ALA A 135 -5.86 0.29 -6.03
C ALA A 135 -7.35 0.26 -5.67
N TYR A 136 -7.94 1.42 -5.33
CA TYR A 136 -9.38 1.52 -5.10
C TYR A 136 -10.17 1.07 -6.33
N LEU A 137 -9.87 1.61 -7.51
CA LEU A 137 -10.57 1.25 -8.75
C LEU A 137 -10.50 -0.27 -9.05
N ILE A 138 -9.35 -0.90 -8.81
CA ILE A 138 -9.15 -2.35 -9.04
C ILE A 138 -9.88 -3.19 -7.99
N PHE A 139 -9.69 -2.90 -6.70
CA PHE A 139 -10.21 -3.73 -5.63
C PHE A 139 -11.70 -3.52 -5.35
N ARG A 140 -12.18 -2.28 -5.47
CA ARG A 140 -13.55 -1.91 -5.11
C ARG A 140 -14.50 -1.93 -6.29
N LEU A 141 -14.04 -1.42 -7.43
CA LEU A 141 -14.87 -1.29 -8.63
C LEU A 141 -14.59 -2.40 -9.65
N GLY A 142 -13.61 -3.27 -9.38
CA GLY A 142 -13.28 -4.39 -10.25
C GLY A 142 -12.64 -3.98 -11.57
N TRP A 143 -12.11 -2.75 -11.69
CA TRP A 143 -11.52 -2.28 -12.93
C TRP A 143 -10.32 -3.14 -13.36
N SER A 144 -10.14 -3.22 -14.67
CA SER A 144 -8.92 -3.72 -15.30
C SER A 144 -7.82 -2.66 -15.26
N VAL A 145 -6.56 -3.08 -15.41
CA VAL A 145 -5.41 -2.15 -15.44
C VAL A 145 -5.53 -1.21 -16.64
N GLU A 146 -6.08 -1.69 -17.76
CA GLU A 146 -6.32 -0.93 -18.98
C GLU A 146 -7.34 0.19 -18.74
N GLN A 147 -8.42 -0.09 -18.01
CA GLN A 147 -9.41 0.93 -17.63
C GLN A 147 -8.80 2.00 -16.73
N VAL A 148 -8.02 1.59 -15.72
CA VAL A 148 -7.32 2.54 -14.83
C VAL A 148 -6.36 3.40 -15.63
N THR A 149 -5.53 2.79 -16.48
CA THR A 149 -4.54 3.51 -17.31
C THR A 149 -5.21 4.49 -18.28
N LYS A 150 -6.35 4.12 -18.85
CA LYS A 150 -7.13 5.00 -19.73
C LYS A 150 -7.71 6.20 -18.97
N ALA A 151 -8.16 6.00 -17.73
CA ALA A 151 -8.71 7.06 -16.90
C ALA A 151 -7.62 7.96 -16.27
N LEU A 152 -6.44 7.40 -16.02
CA LEU A 152 -5.33 8.02 -15.29
C LEU A 152 -4.00 7.92 -16.08
N PRO A 153 -3.93 8.45 -17.31
CA PRO A 153 -2.78 8.22 -18.19
C PRO A 153 -1.49 8.85 -17.67
N GLU A 154 -1.53 10.11 -17.23
CA GLU A 154 -0.35 10.81 -16.69
C GLU A 154 0.10 10.20 -15.36
N GLU A 155 -0.86 9.85 -14.51
CA GLU A 155 -0.63 9.22 -13.22
C GLU A 155 0.05 7.86 -13.35
N GLY A 156 -0.27 7.11 -14.40
CA GLY A 156 0.34 5.81 -14.70
C GLY A 156 1.84 5.90 -14.95
N ASP A 157 2.32 7.04 -15.46
CA ASP A 157 3.74 7.28 -15.78
C ASP A 157 4.56 7.85 -14.61
N LEU A 158 3.90 8.21 -13.49
CA LEU A 158 4.59 8.64 -12.28
C LEU A 158 5.47 7.52 -11.75
N SER A 159 6.72 7.86 -11.41
CA SER A 159 7.76 6.89 -11.10
C SER A 159 8.35 7.08 -9.70
N PHE A 160 8.72 5.96 -9.10
CA PHE A 160 9.24 5.88 -7.73
C PHE A 160 10.75 5.71 -7.74
N ALA A 161 11.40 6.36 -6.76
CA ALA A 161 12.79 6.08 -6.46
C ALA A 161 12.94 4.64 -5.95
N CYS A 162 14.08 4.01 -6.23
CA CYS A 162 14.38 2.69 -5.68
C CYS A 162 14.54 2.78 -4.15
N SER A 163 14.00 1.80 -3.41
CA SER A 163 13.91 1.78 -1.95
C SER A 163 15.24 1.84 -1.18
N TRP A 164 16.38 1.83 -1.86
CA TRP A 164 17.72 1.89 -1.24
C TRP A 164 18.65 2.83 -2.01
N SER A 165 18.06 3.74 -2.80
CA SER A 165 18.83 4.74 -3.52
C SER A 165 19.44 5.70 -2.52
N ARG A 166 20.76 5.70 -2.43
CA ARG A 166 21.50 6.55 -1.49
C ARG A 166 21.34 8.04 -1.83
N LEU A 167 21.28 8.87 -0.79
CA LEU A 167 21.20 10.33 -0.93
C LEU A 167 22.51 10.94 -1.45
N ASP A 168 23.64 10.34 -1.08
CA ASP A 168 25.00 10.79 -1.42
C ASP A 168 25.46 10.45 -2.85
N ARG A 169 24.61 9.79 -3.63
CA ARG A 169 24.87 9.44 -5.03
C ARG A 169 23.85 10.09 -5.94
N GLN A 170 24.23 10.25 -7.21
CA GLN A 170 23.30 10.63 -8.26
C GLN A 170 22.16 9.60 -8.31
N GLU A 171 20.94 10.09 -8.43
CA GLU A 171 19.76 9.22 -8.51
C GLU A 171 19.78 8.40 -9.80
N ASN A 172 19.56 7.10 -9.65
CA ASN A 172 19.41 6.20 -10.79
C ASN A 172 18.10 6.47 -11.53
N LYS A 173 18.03 6.06 -12.80
CA LYS A 173 16.78 6.10 -13.55
C LYS A 173 15.69 5.33 -12.80
N ARG A 174 14.55 5.98 -12.59
CA ARG A 174 13.36 5.36 -11.99
C ARG A 174 12.70 4.41 -12.99
N HIS A 175 12.55 3.15 -12.61
CA HIS A 175 11.95 2.11 -13.46
C HIS A 175 10.56 1.68 -12.98
N MET A 176 10.30 1.76 -11.69
CA MET A 176 9.00 1.39 -11.12
C MET A 176 8.04 2.58 -11.28
N ARG A 177 6.94 2.36 -12.01
CA ARG A 177 5.87 3.33 -12.25
C ARG A 177 4.60 2.94 -11.49
N ALA A 178 3.68 3.88 -11.30
CA ALA A 178 2.36 3.60 -10.74
C ALA A 178 1.63 2.50 -11.53
N LEU A 179 1.77 2.48 -12.86
CA LEU A 179 1.27 1.39 -13.71
C LEU A 179 1.75 0.00 -13.26
N HIS A 180 3.03 -0.15 -12.93
CA HIS A 180 3.59 -1.44 -12.49
C HIS A 180 3.02 -1.85 -11.13
N CYS A 181 2.74 -0.89 -10.24
CA CYS A 181 2.04 -1.15 -8.98
C CYS A 181 0.62 -1.66 -9.24
N TRP A 182 -0.14 -1.03 -10.14
CA TRP A 182 -1.50 -1.47 -10.50
C TRP A 182 -1.52 -2.88 -11.10
N GLN A 183 -0.55 -3.21 -11.96
CA GLN A 183 -0.38 -4.56 -12.49
C GLN A 183 -0.13 -5.58 -11.37
N GLY A 184 0.77 -5.27 -10.43
CA GLY A 184 1.05 -6.11 -9.27
C GLY A 184 -0.19 -6.34 -8.40
N LEU A 185 -0.95 -5.28 -8.12
CA LEU A 185 -2.21 -5.38 -7.35
C LEU A 185 -3.25 -6.24 -8.08
N LYS A 186 -3.36 -6.12 -9.41
CA LYS A 186 -4.29 -6.93 -10.20
C LYS A 186 -3.91 -8.42 -10.17
N ILE A 187 -2.63 -8.73 -10.31
CA ILE A 187 -2.11 -10.10 -10.20
C ILE A 187 -2.41 -10.65 -8.80
N ALA A 188 -2.16 -9.87 -7.75
CA ALA A 188 -2.43 -10.28 -6.37
C ALA A 188 -3.93 -10.55 -6.13
N GLN A 189 -4.83 -9.73 -6.69
CA GLN A 189 -6.28 -9.97 -6.66
C GLN A 189 -6.65 -11.27 -7.39
N GLN A 190 -6.16 -11.47 -8.61
CA GLN A 190 -6.48 -12.64 -9.44
C GLN A 190 -6.02 -13.96 -8.83
N ASN A 191 -4.93 -13.93 -8.07
CA ASN A 191 -4.40 -15.11 -7.38
C ASN A 191 -4.95 -15.29 -5.95
N GLY A 192 -5.87 -14.41 -5.51
CA GLY A 192 -6.45 -14.48 -4.16
C GLY A 192 -5.45 -14.15 -3.04
N TRP A 193 -4.33 -13.49 -3.36
CA TRP A 193 -3.35 -13.05 -2.36
C TRP A 193 -3.88 -11.83 -1.59
N VAL A 194 -4.74 -11.05 -2.21
CA VAL A 194 -5.54 -10.04 -1.54
C VAL A 194 -6.94 -10.60 -1.37
N SER A 195 -7.35 -10.84 -0.13
CA SER A 195 -8.70 -11.30 0.16
C SER A 195 -9.72 -10.25 -0.24
N SER A 196 -10.83 -10.65 -0.87
CA SER A 196 -11.98 -9.76 -1.10
C SER A 196 -12.52 -9.18 0.22
N LEU A 197 -12.34 -9.91 1.32
CA LEU A 197 -12.70 -9.47 2.68
C LEU A 197 -11.90 -8.26 3.16
N CYS A 198 -10.70 -8.01 2.64
CA CYS A 198 -9.94 -6.79 2.94
C CYS A 198 -10.68 -5.54 2.46
N CYS A 199 -11.65 -5.71 1.56
CA CYS A 199 -12.46 -4.65 1.03
C CYS A 199 -13.91 -4.81 1.54
N GLU A 200 -14.54 -5.97 1.45
CA GLU A 200 -16.00 -6.07 1.67
C GLU A 200 -16.47 -5.72 3.09
N ASP A 201 -15.65 -5.96 4.12
CA ASP A 201 -16.00 -5.72 5.53
C ASP A 201 -14.93 -4.89 6.23
N ALA A 202 -15.32 -3.70 6.69
CA ALA A 202 -14.43 -2.76 7.37
C ALA A 202 -13.81 -3.35 8.66
N SER A 203 -14.58 -4.11 9.44
CA SER A 203 -14.08 -4.72 10.68
C SER A 203 -13.07 -5.83 10.40
N HIS A 204 -13.30 -6.65 9.36
CA HIS A 204 -12.33 -7.64 8.92
C HIS A 204 -11.06 -7.00 8.35
N ALA A 205 -11.22 -5.93 7.57
CA ALA A 205 -10.09 -5.21 7.02
C ALA A 205 -9.22 -4.59 8.13
N ASP A 206 -9.81 -4.01 9.18
CA ASP A 206 -9.08 -3.47 10.33
C ASP A 206 -8.29 -4.55 11.07
N LEU A 207 -8.86 -5.75 11.22
CA LEU A 207 -8.16 -6.90 11.82
C LEU A 207 -6.94 -7.32 10.99
N ILE A 208 -7.10 -7.43 9.67
CA ILE A 208 -6.02 -7.83 8.75
C ILE A 208 -4.91 -6.76 8.74
N VAL A 209 -5.30 -5.49 8.58
CA VAL A 209 -4.40 -4.34 8.60
C VAL A 209 -3.60 -4.30 9.90
N SER A 210 -4.27 -4.44 11.06
CA SER A 210 -3.61 -4.48 12.37
C SER A 210 -2.63 -5.64 12.50
N GLY A 211 -2.96 -6.81 11.91
CA GLY A 211 -2.07 -7.96 11.86
C GLY A 211 -0.79 -7.69 11.06
N TRP A 212 -0.91 -7.11 9.87
CA TRP A 212 0.25 -6.75 9.05
C TRP A 212 1.10 -5.67 9.67
N GLU A 213 0.49 -4.64 10.27
CA GLU A 213 1.23 -3.61 10.97
C GLU A 213 1.98 -4.18 12.17
N ARG A 214 1.35 -5.05 12.96
CA ARG A 214 2.03 -5.75 14.05
C ARG A 214 3.21 -6.57 13.54
N MET A 215 3.07 -7.26 12.41
CA MET A 215 4.18 -8.01 11.83
C MET A 215 5.34 -7.11 11.42
N ALA A 216 5.06 -6.01 10.73
CA ALA A 216 6.08 -5.05 10.33
C ALA A 216 6.75 -4.42 11.56
N LEU A 217 5.96 -3.99 12.55
CA LEU A 217 6.47 -3.31 13.74
C LEU A 217 7.23 -4.22 14.70
N THR A 218 6.77 -5.45 14.93
CA THR A 218 7.36 -6.34 15.94
C THR A 218 8.49 -7.20 15.38
N TYR A 219 8.38 -7.61 14.11
CA TYR A 219 9.25 -8.64 13.56
C TYR A 219 10.00 -8.21 12.30
N ASP A 220 9.82 -6.95 11.87
CA ASP A 220 10.29 -6.46 10.57
C ASP A 220 9.92 -7.44 9.45
N ALA A 221 8.67 -7.88 9.49
CA ALA A 221 8.16 -8.97 8.66
C ALA A 221 6.91 -8.54 7.90
N SER A 222 6.77 -9.07 6.70
CA SER A 222 5.58 -8.89 5.87
C SER A 222 5.26 -10.14 5.08
N TRP A 223 3.97 -10.40 4.87
CA TRP A 223 3.52 -11.43 3.94
C TRP A 223 3.69 -10.92 2.51
N LEU A 224 4.46 -11.64 1.69
CA LEU A 224 4.45 -11.43 0.25
C LEU A 224 3.28 -12.18 -0.40
N VAL A 225 3.08 -13.43 0.02
CA VAL A 225 1.96 -14.28 -0.38
C VAL A 225 1.36 -14.88 0.88
N PRO A 226 0.13 -14.48 1.29
CA PRO A 226 -0.46 -14.95 2.54
C PRO A 226 -0.51 -16.48 2.64
N GLY A 227 -0.04 -17.01 3.77
CA GLY A 227 0.01 -18.45 4.04
C GLY A 227 1.10 -19.22 3.29
N MET A 228 1.92 -18.57 2.46
CA MET A 228 2.97 -19.22 1.67
C MET A 228 4.35 -18.59 1.85
N VAL A 229 4.46 -17.27 1.69
CA VAL A 229 5.75 -16.56 1.66
C VAL A 229 5.72 -15.37 2.59
N ILE A 230 6.57 -15.41 3.62
CA ILE A 230 6.90 -14.28 4.48
C ILE A 230 8.30 -13.80 4.11
N ILE A 231 8.48 -12.49 4.11
CA ILE A 231 9.80 -11.85 4.11
C ILE A 231 9.96 -11.22 5.49
N CYS A 232 11.09 -11.47 6.15
CA CYS A 232 11.45 -10.80 7.38
C CYS A 232 12.94 -10.49 7.39
N ALA A 233 13.32 -9.47 8.13
CA ALA A 233 14.72 -9.25 8.41
C ALA A 233 15.30 -10.40 9.25
N ASP A 234 16.63 -10.48 9.26
CA ASP A 234 17.31 -11.47 10.09
C ASP A 234 16.97 -11.22 11.57
N PRO A 235 16.43 -12.22 12.28
CA PRO A 235 16.03 -12.05 13.67
C PRO A 235 17.18 -11.59 14.57
N THR A 236 18.43 -11.84 14.20
CA THR A 236 19.58 -11.36 15.00
C THR A 236 19.95 -9.90 14.76
N THR A 237 19.60 -9.31 13.61
CA THR A 237 19.89 -7.88 13.33
C THR A 237 18.78 -6.93 13.75
N THR A 238 17.54 -7.41 13.86
CA THR A 238 16.36 -6.54 13.99
C THR A 238 15.58 -6.74 15.29
N VAL A 239 15.86 -7.81 16.05
CA VAL A 239 15.12 -8.12 17.27
C VAL A 239 15.97 -7.83 18.51
N CYS A 240 15.63 -6.77 19.22
CA CYS A 240 15.72 -6.82 20.68
C CYS A 240 14.61 -7.77 21.15
N VAL A 241 14.92 -8.98 21.62
CA VAL A 241 14.12 -9.91 22.47
C VAL A 241 14.00 -11.38 21.98
N THR A 242 14.15 -12.28 22.95
CA THR A 242 14.28 -13.75 22.99
C THR A 242 13.01 -14.59 22.71
N GLN A 243 11.99 -14.09 21.98
CA GLN A 243 10.64 -14.73 21.93
C GLN A 243 10.11 -15.09 20.51
N ILE A 244 10.93 -15.69 19.66
CA ILE A 244 10.54 -16.14 18.31
C ILE A 244 9.49 -17.31 18.27
N PRO A 245 9.37 -18.23 19.25
CA PRO A 245 8.54 -19.44 19.04
C PRO A 245 7.02 -19.26 18.89
N THR A 246 6.43 -18.15 19.33
CA THR A 246 4.96 -17.99 19.42
C THR A 246 4.29 -17.40 18.17
N LEU A 247 5.08 -16.99 17.17
CA LEU A 247 4.61 -16.29 15.96
C LEU A 247 3.66 -17.14 15.10
N PHE A 248 3.83 -18.47 15.08
CA PHE A 248 3.05 -19.36 14.21
C PHE A 248 1.70 -19.80 14.78
N GLN A 249 1.47 -19.65 16.08
CA GLN A 249 0.23 -20.16 16.73
C GLN A 249 -0.91 -19.13 16.74
N ASN A 250 -0.62 -17.84 16.69
CA ASN A 250 -1.64 -16.80 16.95
C ASN A 250 -2.31 -16.19 15.71
N TYR A 251 -1.89 -16.53 14.48
CA TYR A 251 -2.44 -15.94 13.25
C TYR A 251 -3.43 -16.84 12.48
N GLY A 252 -4.05 -17.83 13.15
CA GLY A 252 -5.35 -18.36 12.72
C GLY A 252 -5.42 -19.05 11.35
N LEU A 253 -4.35 -19.71 10.89
CA LEU A 253 -4.47 -20.65 9.77
C LEU A 253 -5.07 -21.98 10.27
N PRO A 254 -6.00 -22.61 9.52
CA PRO A 254 -6.45 -23.96 9.84
C PRO A 254 -5.23 -24.88 9.84
N SER A 255 -5.06 -25.62 10.95
CA SER A 255 -4.06 -26.67 11.10
C SER A 255 -4.19 -27.65 9.93
N ARG A 256 -3.39 -27.44 8.87
CA ARG A 256 -3.16 -28.48 7.89
C ARG A 256 -2.28 -29.50 8.59
N ARG A 257 -2.87 -30.64 8.93
CA ARG A 257 -2.12 -31.83 9.35
C ARG A 257 -0.98 -32.03 8.34
N PRO A 258 0.24 -32.31 8.79
CA PRO A 258 1.31 -32.65 7.87
C PRO A 258 0.84 -33.84 7.03
N CYS A 259 0.79 -33.64 5.71
CA CYS A 259 0.58 -34.72 4.76
C CYS A 259 1.56 -35.84 5.10
N GLY A 260 1.04 -37.04 5.31
CA GLY A 260 1.76 -38.18 5.82
C GLY A 260 3.04 -38.44 5.03
N VAL A 261 4.18 -38.11 5.64
CA VAL A 261 5.47 -38.68 5.25
C VAL A 261 5.46 -40.10 5.81
N SER A 262 5.21 -41.08 4.95
CA SER A 262 5.32 -42.48 5.33
C SER A 262 6.78 -42.75 5.70
N ASN A 263 7.02 -43.14 6.95
CA ASN A 263 8.29 -43.71 7.40
C ASN A 263 8.46 -45.08 6.76
N GLN A 264 8.99 -45.13 5.54
CA GLN A 264 9.63 -46.34 5.00
C GLN A 264 11.05 -45.98 4.59
N ARG A 265 12.00 -46.38 5.43
CA ARG A 265 13.43 -46.40 5.10
C ARG A 265 13.67 -47.54 4.09
N PRO A 266 14.29 -47.28 2.93
CA PRO A 266 14.88 -48.36 2.13
C PRO A 266 16.06 -48.95 2.91
N ARG A 267 16.01 -50.26 3.15
CA ARG A 267 17.18 -51.07 3.50
C ARG A 267 18.01 -51.21 2.23
N ASP A 268 19.26 -50.80 2.26
CA ASP A 268 20.31 -51.28 1.35
C ASP A 268 21.62 -51.33 2.16
N LEU A 269 22.04 -52.54 2.54
CA LEU A 269 23.09 -53.33 1.88
C LEU A 269 24.49 -52.94 2.37
N LEU A 270 24.85 -53.52 3.52
CA LEU A 270 26.23 -53.76 3.90
C LEU A 270 26.72 -55.03 3.17
N SER A 271 27.78 -54.92 2.39
CA SER A 271 28.67 -56.03 2.05
C SER A 271 30.13 -55.55 2.14
N PRO A 272 31.00 -56.20 2.93
CA PRO A 272 32.40 -55.82 3.06
C PRO A 272 33.28 -56.60 2.07
N CYS A 273 34.10 -55.90 1.28
CA CYS A 273 35.25 -56.50 0.60
C CYS A 273 36.53 -56.17 1.37
N ARG A 274 37.08 -57.20 2.02
CA ARG A 274 38.45 -57.23 2.56
C ARG A 274 39.48 -57.02 1.45
N LYS A 275 40.54 -56.28 1.75
CA LYS A 275 41.85 -56.43 1.12
C LYS A 275 42.71 -57.31 2.03
N THR A 276 43.41 -58.26 1.39
CA THR A 276 44.46 -59.19 1.88
C THR A 276 44.07 -60.13 3.01
#